data_AF-A0A254STN1-F1
#
_entry.id   AF-A0A254STN1-F1
#
_cell.length_a   1.000
_cell.length_b   1.000
_cell.length_c   1.000
_cell.angle_alpha   90.00
_cell.angle_beta   90.00
_cell.angle_gamma   90.00
#
_symmetry.space_group_name_H-M   'P 1'
#
loop_
_entity.id
_entity.type
_entity.pdbx_description
1 polymer ?
#
loop_
_entity_poly.entity_id
_entity_poly.type
_entity_poly.pdbx_seq_one_letter_code
_entity_poly.pdbx_strand_id
1 'polypeptide(L)'
;MYSCSIIIIAYNSCDFIPACLKSVRDACENVDAQIIVLDNGSDSPILPEIKAYFPEVVWIDSKENLGFGKGCNLAEKQATKPYLFFINPDTVVSRDSFTQVLDFMEEHPESGTVGCRILNEDGSIQWACRRSFPTIVSAVSKTIGLAALFPKNKTLASYNMTFADPDKMIEVDAISGSFFCIRRDLYESLGGFDEDFFMYGEDLDLCFRAKAAGFKNYYTPSTNILHFKGQSCRTRRWGSYVDFYKAMLIFVKKHKDLYFVPNFLVSFGILFAAFVGMFSRLIPKFWKMFLDLGVLAIWAVAFLGKGISVDRSCAERGGEVASNCFNYAVVVKHSILDISQFEDWWLVGLVVIVNMVFLIFRGEYTVSSLKGDGILRFLLPLNVLAVGGYVAFRYFTQTPIDVDEMSLLPYDTRWIAVVMASSLAIPFALLVWRRFAFWINYFYRIFAKKRHRSILLGGSEDSLQSWFDRYNVIPGIEILGCVSSDPSKVSEENRQHLLGDLSSMESICNRTGCRELLVVSNLSGYREPFDIKWLDSLGLKVFLLIGNSQMGDFALVNLKYLH
;
A
#
# COMPACT_ATOMS: atom_id res chain seq x y z
N MET A 1 23.88 -19.91 -29.58
CA MET A 1 23.41 -18.58 -29.11
C MET A 1 21.92 -18.69 -28.93
N TYR A 2 21.40 -18.39 -27.75
CA TYR A 2 19.95 -18.43 -27.52
C TYR A 2 19.24 -17.33 -28.30
N SER A 3 17.95 -17.51 -28.56
CA SER A 3 17.15 -16.59 -29.36
C SER A 3 15.75 -16.45 -28.77
N CYS A 4 15.30 -15.22 -28.50
CA CYS A 4 14.00 -14.97 -27.87
C CYS A 4 13.37 -13.62 -28.25
N SER A 5 12.05 -13.54 -28.18
CA SER A 5 11.29 -12.30 -28.34
C SER A 5 10.76 -11.87 -26.97
N ILE A 6 11.07 -10.65 -26.57
CA ILE A 6 10.61 -10.02 -25.33
C ILE A 6 9.43 -9.13 -25.67
N ILE A 7 8.27 -9.41 -25.07
CA ILE A 7 7.01 -8.73 -25.29
C ILE A 7 6.64 -7.98 -24.02
N ILE A 8 6.46 -6.67 -24.14
CA ILE A 8 6.10 -5.77 -23.04
C ILE A 8 4.83 -5.00 -23.41
N ILE A 9 3.80 -5.07 -22.56
CA ILE A 9 2.55 -4.33 -22.73
C ILE A 9 2.57 -3.11 -21.81
N ALA A 10 2.76 -1.93 -22.38
CA ALA A 10 2.82 -0.67 -21.65
C ALA A 10 1.46 0.03 -21.65
N TYR A 11 0.96 0.44 -20.48
CA TYR A 11 -0.20 1.32 -20.35
C TYR A 11 0.07 2.33 -19.25
N ASN A 12 0.14 3.62 -19.59
CA ASN A 12 0.42 4.72 -18.66
C ASN A 12 1.60 4.41 -17.71
N SER A 13 2.68 3.86 -18.27
CA SER A 13 3.85 3.33 -17.53
C SER A 13 5.15 4.08 -17.85
N CYS A 14 5.07 5.33 -18.29
CA CYS A 14 6.22 6.14 -18.71
C CYS A 14 7.28 6.32 -17.61
N ASP A 15 6.90 6.23 -16.35
CA ASP A 15 7.83 6.34 -15.21
C ASP A 15 8.77 5.12 -15.08
N PHE A 16 8.35 3.95 -15.58
CA PHE A 16 9.06 2.68 -15.34
C PHE A 16 9.62 2.06 -16.61
N ILE A 17 8.97 2.28 -17.76
CA ILE A 17 9.35 1.64 -19.02
C ILE A 17 10.82 1.91 -19.43
N PRO A 18 11.45 3.09 -19.19
CA PRO A 18 12.85 3.28 -19.54
C PRO A 18 13.80 2.39 -18.73
N ALA A 19 13.52 2.22 -17.44
CA ALA A 19 14.32 1.34 -16.56
C ALA A 19 14.14 -0.14 -16.95
N CYS A 20 12.91 -0.54 -17.28
CA CYS A 20 12.60 -1.87 -17.81
C CYS A 20 13.39 -2.13 -19.11
N LEU A 21 13.22 -1.29 -20.13
CA LEU A 21 13.87 -1.46 -21.43
C LEU A 21 15.39 -1.46 -21.34
N LYS A 22 15.97 -0.60 -20.51
CA LYS A 22 17.41 -0.63 -20.26
C LYS A 22 17.85 -1.96 -19.66
N SER A 23 17.16 -2.46 -18.63
CA SER A 23 17.51 -3.74 -18.01
C SER A 23 17.35 -4.94 -18.96
N VAL A 24 16.33 -4.90 -19.81
CA VAL A 24 16.12 -5.91 -20.87
C VAL A 24 17.24 -5.84 -21.89
N ARG A 25 17.60 -4.65 -22.37
CA ARG A 25 18.73 -4.44 -23.30
C ARG A 25 20.04 -5.01 -22.74
N ASP A 26 20.35 -4.71 -21.47
CA ASP A 26 21.53 -5.23 -20.77
C ASP A 26 21.49 -6.76 -20.65
N ALA A 27 20.32 -7.35 -20.37
CA ALA A 27 20.15 -8.80 -20.25
C ALA A 27 20.19 -9.54 -21.61
N CYS A 28 20.06 -8.82 -22.72
CA CYS A 28 20.11 -9.36 -24.07
C CYS A 28 21.52 -9.39 -24.68
N GLU A 29 22.57 -8.90 -23.99
CA GLU A 29 23.92 -8.75 -24.55
C GLU A 29 24.49 -10.04 -25.19
N ASN A 30 24.11 -11.21 -24.67
CA ASN A 30 24.54 -12.53 -25.16
C ASN A 30 23.41 -13.37 -25.79
N VAL A 31 22.28 -12.76 -26.13
CA VAL A 31 21.09 -13.42 -26.66
C VAL A 31 20.67 -12.75 -27.97
N ASP A 32 20.35 -13.54 -28.99
CA ASP A 32 19.73 -13.04 -30.21
C ASP A 32 18.27 -12.65 -29.92
N ALA A 33 18.10 -11.44 -29.39
CA ALA A 33 16.85 -10.97 -28.82
C ALA A 33 16.11 -9.98 -29.74
N GLN A 34 14.78 -10.06 -29.73
CA GLN A 34 13.90 -9.08 -30.33
C GLN A 34 13.03 -8.44 -29.24
N ILE A 35 13.09 -7.12 -29.08
CA ILE A 35 12.29 -6.40 -28.07
C ILE A 35 11.08 -5.77 -28.74
N ILE A 36 9.88 -6.11 -28.28
CA ILE A 36 8.59 -5.65 -28.81
C ILE A 36 7.83 -4.99 -27.67
N VAL A 37 7.40 -3.74 -27.88
CA VAL A 37 6.58 -3.00 -26.92
C VAL A 37 5.27 -2.60 -27.58
N LEU A 38 4.15 -3.02 -26.99
CA LEU A 38 2.83 -2.49 -27.31
C LEU A 38 2.52 -1.34 -26.36
N ASP A 39 2.39 -0.12 -26.87
CA ASP A 39 1.68 0.93 -26.16
C ASP A 39 0.17 0.70 -26.26
N ASN A 40 -0.45 0.35 -25.14
CA ASN A 40 -1.83 -0.09 -25.04
C ASN A 40 -2.79 1.10 -24.83
N GLY A 41 -2.58 2.18 -25.60
CA GLY A 41 -3.35 3.42 -25.52
C GLY A 41 -2.97 4.32 -24.34
N SER A 42 -1.69 4.61 -24.15
CA SER A 42 -1.23 5.58 -23.14
C SER A 42 -1.46 7.02 -23.57
N ASP A 43 -1.74 7.92 -22.62
CA ASP A 43 -2.01 9.35 -22.88
C ASP A 43 -0.80 10.25 -22.55
N SER A 44 0.42 9.71 -22.56
CA SER A 44 1.59 10.40 -22.01
C SER A 44 2.38 11.19 -23.06
N PRO A 45 2.69 12.49 -22.80
CA PRO A 45 3.39 13.34 -23.76
C PRO A 45 4.86 12.97 -23.98
N ILE A 46 5.49 12.25 -23.04
CA ILE A 46 6.92 11.86 -23.12
C ILE A 46 7.15 10.58 -23.94
N LEU A 47 6.10 9.89 -24.38
CA LEU A 47 6.23 8.64 -25.12
C LEU A 47 7.07 8.77 -26.41
N PRO A 48 6.96 9.84 -27.23
CA PRO A 48 7.82 10.01 -28.40
C PRO A 48 9.31 10.09 -28.06
N GLU A 49 9.67 10.74 -26.95
CA GLU A 49 11.06 10.85 -26.49
C GLU A 49 11.61 9.49 -26.05
N ILE A 50 10.79 8.70 -25.34
CA ILE A 50 11.16 7.33 -24.94
C ILE A 50 11.40 6.46 -26.18
N LYS A 51 10.50 6.51 -27.17
CA LYS A 51 10.65 5.77 -28.44
C LYS A 51 11.94 6.12 -29.16
N ALA A 52 12.28 7.41 -29.21
CA ALA A 52 13.52 7.88 -29.84
C ALA A 52 14.79 7.40 -29.11
N TYR A 53 14.73 7.20 -27.79
CA TYR A 53 15.85 6.70 -26.98
C TYR A 53 16.08 5.18 -27.11
N PHE A 54 15.04 4.43 -27.51
CA PHE A 54 15.09 2.98 -27.75
C PHE A 54 14.73 2.65 -29.21
N PRO A 55 15.55 3.07 -30.19
CA PRO A 55 15.26 2.89 -31.62
C PRO A 55 15.31 1.43 -32.07
N GLU A 56 15.97 0.56 -31.31
CA GLU A 56 16.06 -0.88 -31.59
C GLU A 56 14.79 -1.65 -31.20
N VAL A 57 13.88 -1.04 -30.45
CA VAL A 57 12.63 -1.65 -30.01
C VAL A 57 11.57 -1.57 -31.10
N VAL A 58 10.86 -2.67 -31.33
CA VAL A 58 9.68 -2.71 -32.21
C VAL A 58 8.48 -2.17 -31.44
N TRP A 59 8.10 -0.93 -31.72
CA TRP A 59 6.95 -0.28 -31.10
C TRP A 59 5.66 -0.53 -31.88
N ILE A 60 4.60 -0.91 -31.17
CA ILE A 60 3.25 -1.08 -31.69
C ILE A 60 2.33 -0.15 -30.91
N ASP A 61 1.48 0.60 -31.59
CA ASP A 61 0.56 1.53 -30.96
C ASP A 61 -0.89 1.03 -31.07
N SER A 62 -1.54 0.84 -29.92
CA SER A 62 -2.97 0.60 -29.82
C SER A 62 -3.71 1.92 -29.57
N LYS A 63 -4.88 2.08 -30.19
CA LYS A 63 -5.74 3.26 -29.99
C LYS A 63 -6.45 3.26 -28.65
N GLU A 64 -6.61 2.10 -28.03
CA GLU A 64 -7.32 1.90 -26.78
C GLU A 64 -6.63 0.83 -25.93
N ASN A 65 -7.00 0.76 -24.65
CA ASN A 65 -6.53 -0.29 -23.76
C ASN A 65 -7.27 -1.60 -24.04
N LEU A 66 -6.57 -2.53 -24.69
CA LEU A 66 -7.08 -3.84 -25.08
C LEU A 66 -7.13 -4.85 -23.94
N GLY A 67 -6.56 -4.52 -22.77
CA GLY A 67 -6.23 -5.50 -21.74
C GLY A 67 -4.86 -6.17 -21.97
N PHE A 68 -4.43 -7.01 -21.03
CA PHE A 68 -3.10 -7.63 -21.05
C PHE A 68 -3.02 -8.76 -22.09
N GLY A 69 -3.91 -9.77 -22.00
CA GLY A 69 -3.85 -10.95 -22.86
C GLY A 69 -3.99 -10.62 -24.36
N LYS A 70 -5.00 -9.81 -24.70
CA LYS A 70 -5.21 -9.33 -26.08
C LYS A 70 -4.04 -8.47 -26.58
N GLY A 71 -3.45 -7.64 -25.72
CA GLY A 71 -2.26 -6.87 -26.04
C GLY A 71 -1.05 -7.77 -26.35
N CYS A 72 -0.83 -8.79 -25.51
CA CYS A 72 0.20 -9.80 -25.73
C CYS A 72 0.02 -10.55 -27.05
N ASN A 73 -1.21 -10.99 -27.38
CA ASN A 73 -1.50 -11.63 -28.67
C ASN A 73 -1.25 -10.71 -29.87
N LEU A 74 -1.54 -9.40 -29.74
CA LEU A 74 -1.28 -8.44 -30.80
C LEU A 74 0.24 -8.25 -31.02
N ALA A 75 1.01 -8.14 -29.94
CA ALA A 75 2.45 -7.99 -30.00
C ALA A 75 3.18 -9.25 -30.47
N GLU A 76 2.69 -10.43 -30.07
CA GLU A 76 3.25 -11.72 -30.43
C GLU A 76 3.26 -11.96 -31.95
N LYS A 77 2.33 -11.37 -32.71
CA LYS A 77 2.34 -11.44 -34.18
C LYS A 77 3.59 -10.84 -34.83
N GLN A 78 4.33 -9.99 -34.12
CA GLN A 78 5.61 -9.45 -34.58
C GLN A 78 6.81 -10.27 -34.08
N ALA A 79 6.59 -11.24 -33.19
CA ALA A 79 7.64 -12.07 -32.62
C ALA A 79 8.14 -13.09 -33.66
N THR A 80 9.46 -13.16 -33.80
CA THR A 80 10.11 -14.01 -34.81
C THR A 80 10.93 -15.13 -34.20
N LYS A 81 11.21 -15.07 -32.90
CA LYS A 81 12.14 -15.98 -32.21
C LYS A 81 11.41 -17.17 -31.56
N PRO A 82 12.10 -18.30 -31.29
CA PRO A 82 11.46 -19.54 -30.81
C PRO A 82 10.93 -19.48 -29.37
N TYR A 83 11.45 -18.57 -28.55
CA TYR A 83 11.00 -18.38 -27.16
C TYR A 83 10.37 -17.01 -27.00
N LEU A 84 9.24 -16.95 -26.28
CA LEU A 84 8.55 -15.72 -25.92
C LEU A 84 8.76 -15.44 -24.44
N PHE A 85 9.16 -14.22 -24.11
CA PHE A 85 9.13 -13.67 -22.76
C PHE A 85 8.08 -12.59 -22.67
N PHE A 86 7.07 -12.76 -21.82
CA PHE A 86 6.17 -11.68 -21.45
C PHE A 86 6.65 -11.05 -20.14
N ILE A 87 6.84 -9.74 -20.17
CA ILE A 87 7.39 -8.98 -19.05
C ILE A 87 6.55 -7.73 -18.84
N ASN A 88 6.25 -7.42 -17.58
CA ASN A 88 5.55 -6.19 -17.24
C ASN A 88 6.44 -4.95 -17.41
N PRO A 89 5.87 -3.78 -17.78
CA PRO A 89 6.62 -2.54 -18.01
C PRO A 89 7.20 -1.93 -16.72
N ASP A 90 6.75 -2.36 -15.55
CA ASP A 90 7.19 -1.95 -14.22
C ASP A 90 8.14 -2.98 -13.58
N THR A 91 9.02 -3.57 -14.39
CA THR A 91 10.02 -4.55 -13.95
C THR A 91 11.45 -4.10 -14.22
N VAL A 92 12.39 -4.68 -13.48
CA VAL A 92 13.83 -4.60 -13.76
C VAL A 92 14.38 -6.02 -13.69
N VAL A 93 14.96 -6.48 -14.79
CA VAL A 93 15.49 -7.85 -14.91
C VAL A 93 16.99 -7.90 -14.61
N SER A 94 17.46 -9.05 -14.10
CA SER A 94 18.90 -9.32 -13.93
C SER A 94 19.56 -9.62 -15.27
N ARG A 95 20.87 -9.37 -15.40
CA ARG A 95 21.61 -9.51 -16.68
C ARG A 95 21.63 -10.92 -17.23
N ASP A 96 21.57 -11.93 -16.38
CA ASP A 96 21.57 -13.33 -16.74
C ASP A 96 20.16 -13.91 -16.91
N SER A 97 19.12 -13.12 -16.68
CA SER A 97 17.74 -13.60 -16.54
C SER A 97 17.22 -14.39 -17.74
N PHE A 98 17.47 -13.92 -18.97
CA PHE A 98 17.04 -14.63 -20.18
C PHE A 98 17.88 -15.89 -20.41
N THR A 99 19.20 -15.79 -20.28
CA THR A 99 20.11 -16.91 -20.46
C THR A 99 19.79 -18.06 -19.50
N GLN A 100 19.66 -17.78 -18.20
CA GLN A 100 19.34 -18.78 -17.17
C GLN A 100 18.00 -19.49 -17.41
N VAL A 101 17.01 -18.78 -17.94
CA VAL A 101 15.69 -19.36 -18.22
C VAL A 101 15.69 -20.14 -19.53
N LEU A 102 16.45 -19.68 -20.53
CA LEU A 102 16.62 -20.39 -21.80
C LEU A 102 17.42 -21.69 -21.60
N ASP A 103 18.50 -21.66 -20.81
CA ASP A 103 19.23 -22.85 -20.36
C ASP A 103 18.27 -23.86 -19.72
N PHE A 104 17.44 -23.39 -18.78
CA PHE A 104 16.45 -24.25 -18.11
C PHE A 104 15.45 -24.88 -19.09
N MET A 105 14.95 -24.09 -20.07
CA MET A 105 13.99 -24.57 -21.06
C MET A 105 14.60 -25.64 -21.98
N GLU A 106 15.86 -25.52 -22.36
CA GLU A 106 16.58 -26.55 -23.13
C GLU A 106 16.81 -27.83 -22.31
N GLU A 107 17.15 -27.70 -21.03
CA GLU A 107 17.34 -28.84 -20.12
C GLU A 107 16.04 -29.59 -19.80
N HIS A 108 14.89 -28.89 -19.89
CA HIS A 108 13.57 -29.43 -19.55
C HIS A 108 12.59 -29.26 -20.72
N PRO A 109 12.68 -30.07 -21.79
CA PRO A 109 11.81 -29.98 -22.96
C PRO A 109 10.31 -30.14 -22.66
N GLU A 110 9.96 -30.78 -21.55
CA GLU A 110 8.57 -30.92 -21.07
C GLU A 110 8.01 -29.65 -20.42
N SER A 111 8.83 -28.61 -20.25
CA SER A 111 8.42 -27.32 -19.71
C SER A 111 7.49 -26.60 -20.69
N GLY A 112 6.27 -26.34 -20.23
CA GLY A 112 5.32 -25.48 -20.92
C GLY A 112 5.58 -24.02 -20.62
N THR A 113 5.65 -23.65 -19.33
CA THR A 113 5.88 -22.27 -18.92
C THR A 113 6.91 -22.19 -17.79
N VAL A 114 7.74 -21.16 -17.81
CA VAL A 114 8.78 -20.95 -16.79
C VAL A 114 8.75 -19.51 -16.29
N GLY A 115 8.66 -19.37 -14.97
CA GLY A 115 8.73 -18.11 -14.25
C GLY A 115 9.91 -18.12 -13.28
N CYS A 116 10.32 -16.95 -12.83
CA CYS A 116 11.47 -16.80 -11.95
C CYS A 116 11.09 -16.23 -10.58
N ARG A 117 12.09 -16.01 -9.72
CA ARG A 117 11.89 -15.27 -8.47
C ARG A 117 11.59 -13.81 -8.78
N ILE A 118 10.42 -13.37 -8.32
CA ILE A 118 10.02 -11.97 -8.40
C ILE A 118 10.12 -11.35 -7.02
N LEU A 119 10.75 -10.19 -6.96
CA LEU A 119 11.02 -9.45 -5.74
C LEU A 119 10.25 -8.12 -5.74
N ASN A 120 9.79 -7.72 -4.57
CA ASN A 120 9.31 -6.38 -4.29
C ASN A 120 10.49 -5.40 -4.21
N GLU A 121 10.17 -4.11 -4.21
CA GLU A 121 11.13 -3.01 -4.02
C GLU A 121 12.00 -3.20 -2.75
N ASP A 122 11.40 -3.68 -1.65
CA ASP A 122 12.10 -3.96 -0.39
C ASP A 122 12.95 -5.24 -0.40
N GLY A 123 13.01 -5.95 -1.53
CA GLY A 123 13.72 -7.22 -1.68
C GLY A 123 12.97 -8.44 -1.13
N SER A 124 11.76 -8.27 -0.59
CA SER A 124 10.92 -9.40 -0.18
C SER A 124 10.33 -10.11 -1.40
N ILE A 125 10.05 -11.41 -1.28
CA ILE A 125 9.51 -12.21 -2.39
C ILE A 125 8.06 -11.82 -2.68
N GLN A 126 7.77 -11.58 -3.96
CA GLN A 126 6.40 -11.56 -4.46
C GLN A 126 5.89 -12.99 -4.62
N TRP A 127 5.29 -13.53 -3.56
CA TRP A 127 4.80 -14.91 -3.53
C TRP A 127 3.80 -15.29 -4.63
N ALA A 128 3.23 -14.33 -5.37
CA ALA A 128 2.39 -14.60 -6.54
C ALA A 128 3.20 -15.09 -7.76
N CYS A 129 4.54 -15.07 -7.73
CA CYS A 129 5.40 -15.62 -8.77
C CYS A 129 5.20 -17.13 -8.98
N ARG A 130 4.68 -17.83 -7.98
CA ARG A 130 4.35 -19.27 -8.01
C ARG A 130 3.00 -19.51 -7.36
N ARG A 131 2.12 -20.21 -8.06
CA ARG A 131 0.74 -20.39 -7.63
C ARG A 131 0.25 -21.82 -7.85
N SER A 132 -0.66 -22.26 -6.99
CA SER A 132 -1.56 -23.37 -7.30
C SER A 132 -2.78 -22.86 -8.07
N PHE A 133 -3.48 -23.74 -8.78
CA PHE A 133 -4.81 -23.38 -9.27
C PHE A 133 -5.73 -23.04 -8.09
N PRO A 134 -6.65 -22.07 -8.25
CA PRO A 134 -7.52 -21.66 -7.17
C PRO A 134 -8.48 -22.80 -6.80
N THR A 135 -8.28 -23.42 -5.64
CA THR A 135 -9.25 -24.35 -5.04
C THR A 135 -10.14 -23.59 -4.05
N ILE A 136 -11.29 -24.17 -3.68
CA ILE A 136 -12.18 -23.57 -2.67
C ILE A 136 -11.42 -23.36 -1.35
N VAL A 137 -10.67 -24.36 -0.91
CA VAL A 137 -9.92 -24.30 0.35
C VAL A 137 -8.86 -23.20 0.30
N SER A 138 -8.12 -23.11 -0.80
CA SER A 138 -7.05 -22.11 -0.96
C SER A 138 -7.62 -20.69 -1.09
N ALA A 139 -8.76 -20.52 -1.77
CA ALA A 139 -9.45 -19.25 -1.92
C ALA A 139 -10.03 -18.74 -0.59
N VAL A 140 -10.70 -19.62 0.18
CA VAL A 140 -11.21 -19.30 1.51
C VAL A 140 -10.05 -18.95 2.44
N SER A 141 -9.04 -19.83 2.54
CA SER A 141 -7.88 -19.63 3.43
C SER A 141 -7.16 -18.31 3.17
N LYS A 142 -7.05 -17.89 1.91
CA LYS A 142 -6.47 -16.61 1.53
C LYS A 142 -7.38 -15.43 1.88
N THR A 143 -8.68 -15.53 1.62
CA THR A 143 -9.66 -14.47 1.87
C THR A 143 -9.78 -14.13 3.35
N ILE A 144 -9.84 -15.14 4.23
CA ILE A 144 -10.00 -14.92 5.68
C ILE A 144 -8.66 -14.82 6.44
N GLY A 145 -7.52 -14.81 5.74
CA GLY A 145 -6.19 -14.60 6.33
C GLY A 145 -5.54 -15.83 6.98
N LEU A 146 -6.16 -17.02 6.93
CA LEU A 146 -5.56 -18.25 7.45
C LEU A 146 -4.23 -18.60 6.77
N ALA A 147 -4.10 -18.34 5.47
CA ALA A 147 -2.85 -18.55 4.74
C ALA A 147 -1.68 -17.74 5.33
N ALA A 148 -1.95 -16.52 5.81
CA ALA A 148 -0.95 -15.66 6.43
C ALA A 148 -0.62 -16.08 7.87
N LEU A 149 -1.59 -16.63 8.60
CA LEU A 149 -1.39 -17.16 9.95
C LEU A 149 -0.64 -18.50 9.95
N PHE A 150 -0.83 -19.31 8.91
CA PHE A 150 -0.23 -20.65 8.80
C PHE A 150 0.60 -20.82 7.52
N PRO A 151 1.66 -20.03 7.31
CA PRO A 151 2.40 -19.99 6.04
C PRO A 151 3.16 -21.28 5.71
N LYS A 152 3.42 -22.14 6.70
CA LYS A 152 4.08 -23.44 6.51
C LYS A 152 3.10 -24.60 6.26
N ASN A 153 1.78 -24.35 6.35
CA ASN A 153 0.79 -25.39 6.16
C ASN A 153 0.53 -25.61 4.65
N LYS A 154 0.74 -26.84 4.17
CA LYS A 154 0.63 -27.20 2.75
C LYS A 154 -0.78 -26.99 2.18
N THR A 155 -1.82 -27.10 3.00
CA THR A 155 -3.22 -26.98 2.57
C THR A 155 -3.72 -25.54 2.64
N LEU A 156 -3.47 -24.85 3.77
CA LEU A 156 -3.97 -23.49 3.99
C LEU A 156 -3.18 -22.44 3.20
N ALA A 157 -1.90 -22.68 2.96
CA ALA A 157 -1.01 -21.79 2.23
C ALA A 157 -0.62 -22.35 0.85
N SER A 158 -1.46 -23.23 0.29
CA SER A 158 -1.25 -23.86 -1.02
C SER A 158 -1.19 -22.86 -2.16
N TYR A 159 -2.08 -21.85 -2.15
CA TYR A 159 -2.26 -20.95 -3.29
C TYR A 159 -0.97 -20.26 -3.74
N ASN A 160 -0.15 -19.79 -2.80
CA ASN A 160 1.13 -19.13 -3.07
C ASN A 160 2.34 -20.02 -2.71
N MET A 161 2.07 -21.27 -2.33
CA MET A 161 3.08 -22.26 -1.94
C MET A 161 4.12 -21.71 -0.95
N THR A 162 3.68 -20.95 0.07
CA THR A 162 4.61 -20.30 1.02
C THR A 162 5.30 -21.30 1.95
N PHE A 163 4.83 -22.55 1.96
CA PHE A 163 5.47 -23.66 2.67
C PHE A 163 6.70 -24.21 1.92
N ALA A 164 6.82 -23.95 0.62
CA ALA A 164 7.93 -24.42 -0.20
C ALA A 164 9.13 -23.49 -0.04
N ASP A 165 10.32 -24.05 -0.17
CA ASP A 165 11.57 -23.29 -0.16
C ASP A 165 11.61 -22.33 -1.38
N PRO A 166 11.81 -21.02 -1.21
CA PRO A 166 11.97 -20.10 -2.33
C PRO A 166 13.27 -20.31 -3.11
N ASP A 167 14.30 -20.92 -2.53
CA ASP A 167 15.60 -21.17 -3.15
C ASP A 167 15.66 -22.50 -3.92
N LYS A 168 14.51 -23.18 -4.09
CA LYS A 168 14.42 -24.41 -4.86
C LYS A 168 13.52 -24.26 -6.08
N MET A 169 13.98 -24.86 -7.18
CA MET A 169 13.14 -25.11 -8.33
C MET A 169 12.00 -26.05 -7.94
N ILE A 170 10.79 -25.72 -8.39
CA ILE A 170 9.60 -26.54 -8.17
C ILE A 170 8.68 -26.51 -9.40
N GLU A 171 8.00 -27.62 -9.64
CA GLU A 171 6.82 -27.62 -10.50
C GLU A 171 5.69 -26.87 -9.78
N VAL A 172 4.99 -26.02 -10.52
CA VAL A 172 3.88 -25.19 -10.03
C VAL A 172 2.67 -25.38 -10.94
N ASP A 173 1.49 -24.95 -10.50
CA ASP A 173 0.33 -24.93 -11.40
C ASP A 173 0.36 -23.71 -12.32
N ALA A 174 0.77 -22.55 -11.79
CA ALA A 174 0.86 -21.33 -12.56
C ALA A 174 1.98 -20.39 -12.08
N ILE A 175 2.54 -19.64 -13.01
CA ILE A 175 3.53 -18.58 -12.79
C ILE A 175 2.90 -17.21 -13.04
N SER A 176 3.54 -16.13 -12.59
CA SER A 176 3.03 -14.75 -12.80
C SER A 176 3.28 -14.25 -14.22
N GLY A 177 2.30 -13.61 -14.84
CA GLY A 177 2.47 -12.89 -16.12
C GLY A 177 3.48 -11.74 -16.10
N SER A 178 3.98 -11.36 -14.91
CA SER A 178 5.01 -10.33 -14.76
C SER A 178 6.39 -10.72 -15.30
N PHE A 179 6.69 -12.01 -15.35
CA PHE A 179 7.85 -12.61 -16.04
C PHE A 179 7.50 -14.05 -16.41
N PHE A 180 7.24 -14.28 -17.69
CA PHE A 180 6.64 -15.51 -18.18
C PHE A 180 7.35 -15.95 -19.45
N CYS A 181 8.02 -17.10 -19.43
CA CYS A 181 8.65 -17.71 -20.59
C CYS A 181 7.82 -18.88 -21.12
N ILE A 182 7.67 -18.97 -22.44
CA ILE A 182 7.00 -20.07 -23.14
C ILE A 182 7.59 -20.25 -24.54
N ARG A 183 7.58 -21.48 -25.07
CA ARG A 183 7.96 -21.74 -26.46
C ARG A 183 6.89 -21.16 -27.40
N ARG A 184 7.31 -20.52 -28.49
CA ARG A 184 6.39 -19.85 -29.41
C ARG A 184 5.42 -20.84 -30.06
N ASP A 185 5.91 -22.00 -30.47
CA ASP A 185 5.08 -23.08 -31.04
C ASP A 185 4.00 -23.57 -30.06
N LEU A 186 4.35 -23.73 -28.78
CA LEU A 186 3.38 -24.06 -27.73
C LEU A 186 2.37 -22.92 -27.55
N TYR A 187 2.83 -21.68 -27.46
CA TYR A 187 1.96 -20.51 -27.32
C TYR A 187 0.94 -20.42 -28.47
N GLU A 188 1.41 -20.54 -29.72
CA GLU A 188 0.58 -20.57 -30.92
C GLU A 188 -0.41 -21.75 -30.90
N SER A 189 0.06 -22.96 -30.55
CA SER A 189 -0.79 -24.17 -30.51
C SER A 189 -1.91 -24.10 -29.47
N LEU A 190 -1.68 -23.38 -28.37
CA LEU A 190 -2.68 -23.15 -27.32
C LEU A 190 -3.65 -22.01 -27.68
N GLY A 191 -3.39 -21.26 -28.76
CA GLY A 191 -4.19 -20.09 -29.15
C GLY A 191 -3.83 -18.81 -28.38
N GLY A 192 -2.64 -18.74 -27.78
CA GLY A 192 -2.15 -17.58 -27.03
C GLY A 192 -2.89 -17.33 -25.71
N PHE A 193 -2.86 -16.09 -25.22
CA PHE A 193 -3.66 -15.68 -24.08
C PHE A 193 -5.14 -15.62 -24.46
N ASP A 194 -6.01 -16.05 -23.56
CA ASP A 194 -7.46 -16.01 -23.76
C ASP A 194 -7.97 -14.56 -23.62
N GLU A 195 -8.49 -14.01 -24.73
CA GLU A 195 -8.92 -12.61 -24.82
C GLU A 195 -10.19 -12.29 -24.04
N ASP A 196 -10.91 -13.29 -23.50
CA ASP A 196 -12.01 -13.06 -22.56
C ASP A 196 -11.50 -12.41 -21.26
N PHE A 197 -10.23 -12.63 -20.92
CA PHE A 197 -9.57 -12.00 -19.77
C PHE A 197 -9.02 -10.63 -20.15
N PHE A 198 -9.69 -9.57 -19.70
CA PHE A 198 -9.16 -8.21 -19.83
C PHE A 198 -7.84 -8.05 -19.06
N MET A 199 -7.77 -8.50 -17.80
CA MET A 199 -6.58 -8.47 -16.96
C MET A 199 -6.78 -9.39 -15.74
N TYR A 200 -5.68 -9.97 -15.23
CA TYR A 200 -5.62 -10.81 -14.03
C TYR A 200 -6.30 -12.19 -14.11
N GLY A 201 -5.79 -13.08 -14.94
CA GLY A 201 -6.15 -14.50 -14.93
C GLY A 201 -5.85 -15.22 -16.23
N GLU A 202 -5.52 -14.46 -17.27
CA GLU A 202 -4.97 -14.93 -18.54
C GLU A 202 -3.70 -15.77 -18.34
N ASP A 203 -2.86 -15.43 -17.38
CA ASP A 203 -1.66 -16.19 -17.03
C ASP A 203 -1.99 -17.54 -16.37
N LEU A 204 -2.96 -17.56 -15.44
CA LEU A 204 -3.51 -18.78 -14.83
C LEU A 204 -4.14 -19.69 -15.88
N ASP A 205 -4.92 -19.11 -16.79
CA ASP A 205 -5.61 -19.83 -17.87
C ASP A 205 -4.62 -20.48 -18.85
N LEU A 206 -3.62 -19.73 -19.30
CA LEU A 206 -2.58 -20.25 -20.19
C LEU A 206 -1.77 -21.37 -19.53
N CYS A 207 -1.40 -21.20 -18.25
CA CYS A 207 -0.74 -22.23 -17.46
C CYS A 207 -1.60 -23.50 -17.32
N PHE A 208 -2.92 -23.33 -17.13
CA PHE A 208 -3.86 -24.45 -17.06
C PHE A 208 -3.94 -25.20 -18.39
N ARG A 209 -4.08 -24.47 -19.50
CA ARG A 209 -4.11 -25.07 -20.85
C ARG A 209 -2.80 -25.76 -21.20
N ALA A 210 -1.65 -25.21 -20.81
CA ALA A 210 -0.36 -25.87 -20.98
C ALA A 210 -0.29 -27.20 -20.22
N LYS A 211 -0.75 -27.24 -18.95
CA LYS A 211 -0.85 -28.50 -18.19
C LYS A 211 -1.82 -29.50 -18.81
N ALA A 212 -2.97 -29.03 -19.28
CA ALA A 212 -3.95 -29.88 -19.96
C ALA A 212 -3.41 -30.48 -21.27
N ALA A 213 -2.47 -29.79 -21.93
CA ALA A 213 -1.74 -30.29 -23.10
C ALA A 213 -0.57 -31.24 -22.76
N GLY A 214 -0.36 -31.56 -21.47
CA GLY A 214 0.67 -32.50 -21.02
C GLY A 214 2.01 -31.87 -20.64
N PHE A 215 2.13 -30.54 -20.67
CA PHE A 215 3.34 -29.83 -20.28
C PHE A 215 3.38 -29.53 -18.78
N LYS A 216 4.55 -29.14 -18.27
CA LYS A 216 4.75 -28.75 -16.87
C LYS A 216 5.09 -27.27 -16.74
N ASN A 217 4.61 -26.62 -15.68
CA ASN A 217 4.94 -25.23 -15.40
C ASN A 217 5.96 -25.20 -14.26
N TYR A 218 7.00 -24.39 -14.38
CA TYR A 218 8.09 -24.36 -13.41
C TYR A 218 8.33 -22.96 -12.85
N TYR A 219 8.62 -22.94 -11.55
CA TYR A 219 9.26 -21.82 -10.88
C TYR A 219 10.76 -22.14 -10.73
N THR A 220 11.62 -21.25 -11.22
CA THR A 220 13.07 -21.37 -11.01
C THR A 220 13.62 -20.18 -10.20
N PRO A 221 14.47 -20.43 -9.19
CA PRO A 221 15.23 -19.39 -8.51
C PRO A 221 16.57 -19.07 -9.20
N SER A 222 16.83 -19.61 -10.41
CA SER A 222 18.09 -19.40 -11.13
C SER A 222 18.37 -17.95 -11.49
N THR A 223 17.32 -17.12 -11.56
CA THR A 223 17.41 -15.67 -11.73
C THR A 223 16.36 -14.96 -10.88
N ASN A 224 16.59 -13.67 -10.63
CA ASN A 224 15.67 -12.79 -9.95
C ASN A 224 15.27 -11.63 -10.85
N ILE A 225 14.04 -11.13 -10.68
CA ILE A 225 13.60 -9.85 -11.22
C ILE A 225 12.95 -9.02 -10.12
N LEU A 226 12.94 -7.71 -10.31
CA LEU A 226 12.14 -6.80 -9.51
C LEU A 226 10.89 -6.40 -10.26
N HIS A 227 9.80 -6.24 -9.53
CA HIS A 227 8.52 -5.82 -10.09
C HIS A 227 7.85 -4.84 -9.15
N PHE A 228 7.62 -3.60 -9.61
CA PHE A 228 7.05 -2.51 -8.82
C PHE A 228 5.52 -2.61 -8.66
N LYS A 229 4.96 -3.84 -8.69
CA LYS A 229 3.54 -4.20 -8.64
C LYS A 229 2.52 -3.07 -8.51
N GLY A 230 1.73 -2.92 -9.57
CA GLY A 230 0.45 -2.19 -9.53
C GLY A 230 0.57 -0.71 -9.88
N GLN A 231 1.68 -0.29 -10.49
CA GLN A 231 1.89 1.10 -10.90
C GLN A 231 0.90 1.52 -12.00
N SER A 232 0.69 0.67 -13.02
CA SER A 232 -0.28 0.93 -14.10
C SER A 232 -1.75 0.91 -13.62
N CYS A 233 -2.00 0.41 -12.40
CA CYS A 233 -3.33 0.32 -11.78
C CYS A 233 -3.55 1.38 -10.69
N ARG A 234 -2.57 2.25 -10.45
CA ARG A 234 -2.56 3.22 -9.34
C ARG A 234 -3.73 4.21 -9.42
N THR A 235 -4.13 4.58 -10.63
CA THR A 235 -5.27 5.47 -10.94
C THR A 235 -6.62 4.74 -10.97
N ARG A 236 -6.65 3.41 -11.14
CA ARG A 236 -7.86 2.58 -11.27
C ARG A 236 -8.02 1.53 -10.16
N ARG A 237 -7.65 1.86 -8.92
CA ARG A 237 -7.68 0.90 -7.78
C ARG A 237 -8.96 0.06 -7.67
N TRP A 238 -10.13 0.67 -7.89
CA TRP A 238 -11.42 -0.04 -7.89
C TRP A 238 -11.69 -0.82 -9.18
N GLY A 239 -11.33 -0.25 -10.34
CA GLY A 239 -11.44 -0.94 -11.62
C GLY A 239 -10.63 -2.23 -11.62
N SER A 240 -9.34 -2.16 -11.27
CA SER A 240 -8.46 -3.32 -11.15
C SER A 240 -8.96 -4.36 -10.16
N TYR A 241 -9.60 -3.92 -9.07
CA TYR A 241 -10.24 -4.83 -8.11
C TYR A 241 -11.41 -5.59 -8.74
N VAL A 242 -12.29 -4.88 -9.45
CA VAL A 242 -13.41 -5.50 -10.17
C VAL A 242 -12.92 -6.43 -11.27
N ASP A 243 -11.91 -6.01 -12.03
CA ASP A 243 -11.33 -6.80 -13.14
C ASP A 243 -10.73 -8.12 -12.63
N PHE A 244 -10.03 -8.09 -11.48
CA PHE A 244 -9.54 -9.31 -10.82
C PHE A 244 -10.66 -10.31 -10.51
N TYR A 245 -11.76 -9.88 -9.89
CA TYR A 245 -12.86 -10.79 -9.56
C TYR A 245 -13.65 -11.25 -10.79
N LYS A 246 -13.82 -10.39 -11.80
CA LYS A 246 -14.37 -10.79 -13.11
C LYS A 246 -13.54 -11.89 -13.74
N ALA A 247 -12.22 -11.75 -13.76
CA ALA A 247 -11.33 -12.75 -14.29
C ALA A 247 -11.41 -14.08 -13.52
N MET A 248 -11.53 -14.06 -12.19
CA MET A 248 -11.76 -15.29 -11.42
C MET A 248 -13.10 -15.97 -11.78
N LEU A 249 -14.16 -15.21 -12.04
CA LEU A 249 -15.44 -15.77 -12.50
C LEU A 249 -15.33 -16.39 -13.90
N ILE A 250 -14.59 -15.75 -14.81
CA ILE A 250 -14.31 -16.29 -16.15
C ILE A 250 -13.54 -17.61 -16.03
N PHE A 251 -12.50 -17.65 -15.19
CA PHE A 251 -11.69 -18.84 -14.95
C PHE A 251 -12.54 -20.01 -14.43
N VAL A 252 -13.39 -19.78 -13.42
CA VAL A 252 -14.31 -20.81 -12.89
C VAL A 252 -15.29 -21.31 -13.95
N LYS A 253 -15.82 -20.39 -14.78
CA LYS A 253 -16.76 -20.75 -15.84
C LYS A 253 -16.11 -21.66 -16.90
N LYS A 254 -14.87 -21.34 -17.30
CA LYS A 254 -14.12 -22.09 -18.32
C LYS A 254 -13.62 -23.44 -17.79
N HIS A 255 -13.08 -23.46 -16.57
CA HIS A 255 -12.45 -24.64 -15.95
C HIS A 255 -13.32 -25.26 -14.87
N LYS A 256 -14.61 -25.46 -15.18
CA LYS A 256 -15.62 -25.97 -14.23
C LYS A 256 -15.25 -27.32 -13.61
N ASP A 257 -14.58 -28.17 -14.39
CA ASP A 257 -14.24 -29.54 -13.99
C ASP A 257 -13.12 -29.58 -12.94
N LEU A 258 -12.46 -28.45 -12.67
CA LEU A 258 -11.52 -28.29 -11.56
C LEU A 258 -12.22 -28.35 -10.19
N TYR A 259 -13.52 -28.05 -10.12
CA TYR A 259 -14.26 -27.93 -8.87
C TYR A 259 -15.24 -29.09 -8.70
N PHE A 260 -15.19 -29.75 -7.55
CA PHE A 260 -16.15 -30.81 -7.20
C PHE A 260 -17.53 -30.27 -6.76
N VAL A 261 -17.67 -28.95 -6.61
CA VAL A 261 -18.93 -28.30 -6.24
C VAL A 261 -19.54 -27.58 -7.45
N PRO A 262 -20.87 -27.39 -7.48
CA PRO A 262 -21.51 -26.59 -8.51
C PRO A 262 -20.91 -25.18 -8.64
N ASN A 263 -20.64 -24.75 -9.88
CA ASN A 263 -20.03 -23.45 -10.19
C ASN A 263 -20.70 -22.26 -9.50
N PHE A 264 -22.02 -22.29 -9.31
CA PHE A 264 -22.73 -21.18 -8.67
C PHE A 264 -22.28 -20.96 -7.22
N LEU A 265 -21.86 -22.00 -6.49
CA LEU A 265 -21.33 -21.89 -5.14
C LEU A 265 -19.93 -21.28 -5.13
N VAL A 266 -19.07 -21.67 -6.08
CA VAL A 266 -17.73 -21.08 -6.22
C VAL A 266 -17.85 -19.60 -6.60
N SER A 267 -18.71 -19.28 -7.57
CA SER A 267 -19.01 -17.90 -7.97
C SER A 267 -19.57 -17.08 -6.81
N PHE A 268 -20.48 -17.64 -6.01
CA PHE A 268 -20.97 -16.99 -4.80
C PHE A 268 -19.84 -16.72 -3.81
N GLY A 269 -18.96 -17.69 -3.57
CA GLY A 269 -17.80 -17.52 -2.70
C GLY A 269 -16.84 -16.43 -3.19
N ILE A 270 -16.61 -16.34 -4.50
CA ILE A 270 -15.79 -15.29 -5.13
C ILE A 270 -16.43 -13.92 -4.94
N LEU A 271 -17.74 -13.80 -5.17
CA LEU A 271 -18.48 -12.54 -4.95
C LEU A 271 -18.52 -12.14 -3.48
N PHE A 272 -18.66 -13.11 -2.57
CA PHE A 272 -18.60 -12.88 -1.13
C PHE A 272 -17.20 -12.42 -0.69
N ALA A 273 -16.14 -13.04 -1.21
CA ALA A 273 -14.77 -12.60 -0.98
C ALA A 273 -14.53 -11.19 -1.54
N ALA A 274 -15.09 -10.87 -2.72
CA ALA A 274 -15.05 -9.54 -3.29
C ALA A 274 -15.71 -8.50 -2.37
N PHE A 275 -16.89 -8.84 -1.84
CA PHE A 275 -17.62 -8.05 -0.87
C PHE A 275 -16.81 -7.85 0.41
N VAL A 276 -16.43 -8.92 1.12
CA VAL A 276 -15.63 -8.84 2.35
C VAL A 276 -14.33 -8.06 2.12
N GLY A 277 -13.64 -8.32 1.02
CA GLY A 277 -12.42 -7.60 0.65
C GLY A 277 -12.68 -6.10 0.39
N MET A 278 -13.80 -5.72 -0.21
CA MET A 278 -14.18 -4.32 -0.39
C MET A 278 -14.42 -3.64 0.98
N PHE A 279 -15.16 -4.29 1.89
CA PHE A 279 -15.38 -3.78 3.24
C PHE A 279 -14.08 -3.68 4.05
N SER A 280 -13.21 -4.68 3.95
CA SER A 280 -11.90 -4.68 4.62
C SER A 280 -11.00 -3.53 4.18
N ARG A 281 -11.15 -3.01 2.95
CA ARG A 281 -10.41 -1.84 2.46
C ARG A 281 -11.03 -0.50 2.91
N LEU A 282 -12.32 -0.51 3.27
CA LEU A 282 -12.98 0.65 3.88
C LEU A 282 -12.68 0.76 5.37
N ILE A 283 -12.50 -0.38 6.07
CA ILE A 283 -12.20 -0.40 7.52
C ILE A 283 -10.99 0.49 7.88
N PRO A 284 -9.81 0.42 7.24
CA PRO A 284 -8.70 1.32 7.51
C PRO A 284 -8.96 2.79 7.21
N LYS A 285 -9.95 3.13 6.37
CA LYS A 285 -10.36 4.54 6.17
C LYS A 285 -11.22 5.03 7.32
N PHE A 286 -11.99 4.15 7.96
CA PHE A 286 -12.89 4.50 9.06
C PHE A 286 -12.44 3.98 10.42
N TRP A 287 -11.23 3.43 10.57
CA TRP A 287 -10.73 2.92 11.86
C TRP A 287 -10.72 4.01 12.94
N LYS A 288 -10.48 5.26 12.54
CA LYS A 288 -10.59 6.46 13.36
C LYS A 288 -12.01 6.68 13.91
N MET A 289 -13.02 6.36 13.12
CA MET A 289 -14.42 6.38 13.55
C MET A 289 -14.67 5.29 14.59
N PHE A 290 -14.13 4.08 14.39
CA PHE A 290 -14.25 3.00 15.38
C PHE A 290 -13.51 3.33 16.69
N LEU A 291 -12.35 3.99 16.63
CA LEU A 291 -11.64 4.53 17.80
C LEU A 291 -12.51 5.54 18.56
N ASP A 292 -13.10 6.50 17.85
CA ASP A 292 -13.93 7.55 18.44
C ASP A 292 -15.24 6.96 19.00
N LEU A 293 -15.85 6.01 18.31
CA LEU A 293 -17.01 5.24 18.79
C LEU A 293 -16.67 4.45 20.07
N GLY A 294 -15.46 3.90 20.17
CA GLY A 294 -14.99 3.23 21.39
C GLY A 294 -14.91 4.16 22.59
N VAL A 295 -14.38 5.37 22.41
CA VAL A 295 -14.35 6.39 23.47
C VAL A 295 -15.75 6.85 23.85
N LEU A 296 -16.62 7.07 22.86
CA LEU A 296 -18.01 7.42 23.11
C LEU A 296 -18.76 6.31 23.82
N ALA A 297 -18.48 5.05 23.52
CA ALA A 297 -19.05 3.90 24.23
C ALA A 297 -18.55 3.83 25.68
N ILE A 298 -17.26 4.05 25.93
CA ILE A 298 -16.70 4.11 27.29
C ILE A 298 -17.29 5.28 28.07
N TRP A 299 -17.39 6.45 27.45
CA TRP A 299 -18.02 7.63 28.02
C TRP A 299 -19.50 7.37 28.33
N ALA A 300 -20.25 6.80 27.39
CA ALA A 300 -21.64 6.40 27.58
C ALA A 300 -21.79 5.42 28.74
N VAL A 301 -20.94 4.40 28.86
CA VAL A 301 -20.97 3.46 30.00
C VAL A 301 -20.61 4.15 31.33
N ALA A 302 -19.64 5.07 31.32
CA ALA A 302 -19.21 5.79 32.53
C ALA A 302 -20.27 6.74 33.08
N PHE A 303 -21.06 7.38 32.19
CA PHE A 303 -22.03 8.42 32.56
C PHE A 303 -23.49 7.95 32.52
N LEU A 304 -23.86 7.01 31.64
CA LEU A 304 -25.21 6.41 31.61
C LEU A 304 -25.30 5.13 32.45
N GLY A 305 -24.21 4.37 32.58
CA GLY A 305 -24.21 3.03 33.17
C GLY A 305 -24.28 2.98 34.69
N LYS A 306 -24.18 4.12 35.38
CA LYS A 306 -24.42 4.19 36.83
C LYS A 306 -25.20 5.45 37.17
N GLY A 307 -26.50 5.28 37.40
CA GLY A 307 -27.15 5.98 38.51
C GLY A 307 -26.44 5.56 39.79
N ILE A 308 -25.34 6.24 40.13
CA ILE A 308 -24.68 6.03 41.42
C ILE A 308 -25.65 6.59 42.45
N SER A 309 -26.37 5.69 43.13
CA SER A 309 -27.00 5.99 44.41
C SER A 309 -25.91 6.35 45.41
N VAL A 310 -25.48 7.62 45.39
CA VAL A 310 -24.65 8.16 46.46
C VAL A 310 -25.59 8.33 47.65
N ASP A 311 -25.48 7.37 48.56
CA ASP A 311 -26.18 7.38 49.83
C ASP A 311 -25.98 8.73 50.55
N ARG A 312 -27.09 9.38 50.93
CA ARG A 312 -27.11 10.73 51.54
C ARG A 312 -26.46 10.78 52.92
N SER A 313 -26.04 9.64 53.47
CA SER A 313 -25.62 9.48 54.86
C SER A 313 -24.27 10.14 55.23
N CYS A 314 -23.47 10.59 54.27
CA CYS A 314 -22.17 11.23 54.54
C CYS A 314 -22.19 12.76 54.63
N ALA A 315 -23.30 13.44 54.28
CA ALA A 315 -23.34 14.91 54.29
C ALA A 315 -23.70 15.53 55.66
N GLU A 316 -24.19 14.74 56.61
CA GLU A 316 -24.67 15.23 57.91
C GLU A 316 -23.68 15.03 59.07
N ARG A 317 -22.50 14.44 58.84
CA ARG A 317 -21.49 14.22 59.89
C ARG A 317 -20.11 14.71 59.46
N GLY A 318 -19.87 16.00 59.65
CA GLY A 318 -18.55 16.60 59.48
C GLY A 318 -18.55 18.01 60.04
N GLY A 319 -18.35 18.12 61.35
CA GLY A 319 -18.22 19.39 62.05
C GLY A 319 -17.05 20.23 61.55
N GLU A 320 -17.11 21.51 61.91
CA GLU A 320 -16.08 22.52 61.71
C GLU A 320 -14.67 21.94 61.89
N VAL A 321 -13.85 22.03 60.83
CA VAL A 321 -12.36 22.07 60.77
C VAL A 321 -11.89 21.33 59.50
N ALA A 322 -11.91 22.03 58.35
CA ALA A 322 -11.08 21.77 57.17
C ALA A 322 -11.31 22.86 56.11
N SER A 323 -10.99 24.12 56.42
CA SER A 323 -11.05 25.18 55.41
C SER A 323 -9.85 25.07 54.44
N ASN A 324 -10.17 25.17 53.16
CA ASN A 324 -9.33 25.58 52.03
C ASN A 324 -8.67 24.55 51.08
N CYS A 325 -8.66 23.24 51.36
CA CYS A 325 -8.23 22.25 50.34
C CYS A 325 -9.31 21.27 49.85
N PHE A 326 -10.49 21.22 50.50
CA PHE A 326 -11.56 20.28 50.16
C PHE A 326 -12.71 20.85 49.31
N ASN A 327 -12.70 22.15 48.99
CA ASN A 327 -13.80 22.77 48.24
C ASN A 327 -13.89 22.31 46.78
N TYR A 328 -12.77 21.98 46.12
CA TYR A 328 -12.81 21.53 44.72
C TYR A 328 -13.38 20.11 44.56
N ALA A 329 -13.05 19.19 45.46
CA ALA A 329 -13.53 17.81 45.41
C ALA A 329 -15.04 17.70 45.71
N VAL A 330 -15.54 18.53 46.63
CA VAL A 330 -16.97 18.62 46.96
C VAL A 330 -17.77 19.24 45.81
N VAL A 331 -17.25 20.30 45.17
CA VAL A 331 -17.89 20.91 44.00
C VAL A 331 -17.95 19.94 42.83
N VAL A 332 -16.85 19.24 42.51
CA VAL A 332 -16.83 18.24 41.43
C VAL A 332 -17.79 17.08 41.72
N LYS A 333 -17.86 16.60 42.97
CA LYS A 333 -18.77 15.51 43.37
C LYS A 333 -20.24 15.92 43.29
N HIS A 334 -20.58 17.16 43.66
CA HIS A 334 -21.93 17.71 43.49
C HIS A 334 -22.29 17.91 42.01
N SER A 335 -21.37 18.42 41.19
CA SER A 335 -21.61 18.57 39.75
C SER A 335 -21.81 17.23 39.03
N ILE A 336 -21.09 16.18 39.43
CA ILE A 336 -21.26 14.82 38.86
C ILE A 336 -22.63 14.23 39.27
N LEU A 337 -23.07 14.47 40.51
CA LEU A 337 -24.38 14.06 41.00
C LEU A 337 -25.52 14.76 40.25
N ASP A 338 -25.41 16.06 40.01
CA ASP A 338 -26.40 16.82 39.25
C ASP A 338 -26.48 16.38 37.78
N ILE A 339 -25.33 16.05 37.16
CA ILE A 339 -25.29 15.50 35.78
C ILE A 339 -25.98 14.13 35.71
N SER A 340 -25.87 13.29 36.74
CA SER A 340 -26.50 11.97 36.76
C SER A 340 -28.04 11.99 36.82
N GLN A 341 -28.63 13.13 37.21
CA GLN A 341 -30.08 13.34 37.28
C GLN A 341 -30.68 13.96 36.00
N PHE A 342 -29.88 14.13 34.95
CA PHE A 342 -30.35 14.69 33.68
C PHE A 342 -31.39 13.77 33.02
N GLU A 343 -32.63 14.22 32.85
CA GLU A 343 -33.72 13.38 32.32
C GLU A 343 -33.62 13.13 30.80
N ASP A 344 -32.89 13.98 30.07
CA ASP A 344 -32.83 13.98 28.60
C ASP A 344 -31.57 13.33 28.03
N TRP A 345 -31.11 12.22 28.60
CA TRP A 345 -29.94 11.48 28.09
C TRP A 345 -30.05 11.07 26.61
N TRP A 346 -31.26 10.96 26.06
CA TRP A 346 -31.50 10.73 24.63
C TRP A 346 -30.95 11.86 23.74
N LEU A 347 -30.96 13.11 24.21
CA LEU A 347 -30.41 14.26 23.49
C LEU A 347 -28.89 14.15 23.34
N VAL A 348 -28.21 13.65 24.36
CA VAL A 348 -26.77 13.38 24.33
C VAL A 348 -26.45 12.34 23.26
N GLY A 349 -27.23 11.25 23.20
CA GLY A 349 -27.10 10.25 22.15
C GLY A 349 -27.32 10.82 20.74
N LEU A 350 -28.31 11.70 20.58
CA LEU A 350 -28.57 12.40 19.30
C LEU A 350 -27.41 13.31 18.90
N VAL A 351 -26.86 14.10 19.83
CA VAL A 351 -25.70 14.98 19.59
C VAL A 351 -24.48 14.17 19.16
N VAL A 352 -24.26 12.99 19.75
CA VAL A 352 -23.18 12.09 19.34
C VAL A 352 -23.36 11.60 17.89
N ILE A 353 -24.57 11.18 17.51
CA ILE A 353 -24.87 10.72 16.15
C ILE A 353 -24.69 11.87 15.14
N VAL A 354 -25.21 13.06 15.45
CA VAL A 354 -25.09 14.24 14.59
C VAL A 354 -23.62 14.64 14.40
N ASN A 355 -22.84 14.64 15.48
CA ASN A 355 -21.40 14.94 15.41
C ASN A 355 -20.64 13.91 14.56
N MET A 356 -20.98 12.63 14.71
CA MET A 356 -20.38 11.55 13.90
C MET A 356 -20.67 11.73 12.42
N VAL A 357 -21.94 11.93 12.06
CA VAL A 357 -22.37 12.16 10.68
C VAL A 357 -21.70 13.42 10.11
N PHE A 358 -21.63 14.49 10.89
CA PHE A 358 -21.00 15.75 10.48
C PHE A 358 -19.49 15.58 10.22
N LEU A 359 -18.76 14.88 11.09
CA LEU A 359 -17.35 14.58 10.88
C LEU A 359 -17.10 13.67 9.66
N ILE A 360 -18.02 12.75 9.35
CA ILE A 360 -17.97 11.93 8.14
C ILE A 360 -18.09 12.81 6.89
N PHE A 361 -19.11 13.70 6.83
CA PHE A 361 -19.30 14.59 5.69
C PHE A 361 -18.16 15.59 5.51
N ARG A 362 -17.52 16.01 6.59
CA ARG A 362 -16.33 16.87 6.56
C ARG A 362 -15.03 16.15 6.16
N GLY A 363 -15.06 14.81 6.06
CA GLY A 363 -13.88 14.02 5.72
C GLY A 363 -12.85 13.92 6.86
N GLU A 364 -13.20 14.23 8.11
CA GLU A 364 -12.27 14.16 9.23
C GLU A 364 -11.76 12.73 9.51
N TYR A 365 -12.53 11.73 9.09
CA TYR A 365 -12.11 10.33 9.14
C TYR A 365 -11.24 9.91 7.96
N THR A 366 -11.26 10.63 6.83
CA THR A 366 -10.52 10.27 5.60
C THR A 366 -9.12 10.89 5.54
N VAL A 367 -8.86 11.98 6.26
CA VAL A 367 -7.54 12.62 6.36
C VAL A 367 -6.56 11.68 7.07
N SER A 368 -5.26 11.70 6.72
CA SER A 368 -4.23 10.85 7.35
C SER A 368 -3.89 11.28 8.78
N SER A 369 -3.97 12.57 9.09
CA SER A 369 -3.69 13.16 10.40
C SER A 369 -4.58 12.61 11.52
N LEU A 370 -3.97 12.28 12.67
CA LEU A 370 -4.67 11.93 13.90
C LEU A 370 -4.81 13.13 14.86
N LYS A 371 -4.36 14.33 14.48
CA LYS A 371 -4.35 15.49 15.39
C LYS A 371 -5.74 15.97 15.81
N GLY A 372 -6.74 15.81 14.92
CA GLY A 372 -8.11 16.23 15.20
C GLY A 372 -8.28 17.75 15.31
N ASP A 373 -7.43 18.53 14.64
CA ASP A 373 -7.38 20.00 14.76
C ASP A 373 -8.71 20.68 14.38
N GLY A 374 -9.52 20.05 13.52
CA GLY A 374 -10.84 20.52 13.13
C GLY A 374 -11.97 20.17 14.11
N ILE A 375 -11.78 19.21 15.03
CA ILE A 375 -12.86 18.66 15.88
C ILE A 375 -13.52 19.75 16.74
N LEU A 376 -12.75 20.56 17.45
CA LEU A 376 -13.29 21.67 18.25
C LEU A 376 -13.94 22.72 17.37
N ARG A 377 -13.28 23.11 16.26
CA ARG A 377 -13.79 24.12 15.34
C ARG A 377 -15.14 23.75 14.73
N PHE A 378 -15.33 22.46 14.46
CA PHE A 378 -16.51 21.92 13.79
C PHE A 378 -17.64 21.56 14.76
N LEU A 379 -17.32 20.88 15.86
CA LEU A 379 -18.33 20.37 16.77
C LEU A 379 -18.79 21.38 17.80
N LEU A 380 -17.92 22.32 18.22
CA LEU A 380 -18.28 23.25 19.30
C LEU A 380 -19.44 24.18 18.94
N PRO A 381 -19.46 24.87 17.78
CA PRO A 381 -20.59 25.73 17.40
C PRO A 381 -21.87 24.91 17.23
N LEU A 382 -21.76 23.71 16.65
CA LEU A 382 -22.88 22.80 16.41
C LEU A 382 -23.51 22.33 17.73
N ASN A 383 -22.68 21.92 18.69
CA ASN A 383 -23.12 21.46 20.00
C ASN A 383 -23.69 22.57 20.86
N VAL A 384 -23.12 23.78 20.81
CA VAL A 384 -23.65 24.94 21.54
C VAL A 384 -25.04 25.30 21.00
N LEU A 385 -25.22 25.27 19.68
CA LEU A 385 -26.51 25.57 19.07
C LEU A 385 -27.56 24.48 19.37
N ALA A 386 -27.18 23.21 19.28
CA ALA A 386 -28.07 22.08 19.55
C ALA A 386 -28.47 21.97 21.03
N VAL A 387 -27.49 21.97 21.93
CA VAL A 387 -27.72 21.81 23.38
C VAL A 387 -28.27 23.10 23.98
N GLY A 388 -27.69 24.26 23.64
CA GLY A 388 -28.15 25.55 24.11
C GLY A 388 -29.55 25.90 23.62
N GLY A 389 -29.86 25.59 22.36
CA GLY A 389 -31.21 25.77 21.80
C GLY A 389 -32.26 24.89 22.50
N TYR A 390 -31.93 23.62 22.76
CA TYR A 390 -32.81 22.72 23.48
C TYR A 390 -33.04 23.15 24.94
N VAL A 391 -31.98 23.51 25.67
CA VAL A 391 -32.08 23.95 27.06
C VAL A 391 -32.84 25.28 27.17
N ALA A 392 -32.62 26.21 26.24
CA ALA A 392 -33.42 27.44 26.16
C ALA A 392 -34.90 27.12 25.89
N PHE A 393 -35.20 26.22 24.95
CA PHE A 393 -36.56 25.78 24.68
C PHE A 393 -37.23 25.16 25.92
N ARG A 394 -36.58 24.23 26.62
CA ARG A 394 -37.04 23.66 27.89
C ARG A 394 -37.32 24.77 28.92
N TYR A 395 -36.38 25.68 29.11
CA TYR A 395 -36.50 26.79 30.05
C TYR A 395 -37.70 27.69 29.74
N PHE A 396 -37.89 28.10 28.48
CA PHE A 396 -38.98 29.00 28.11
C PHE A 396 -40.36 28.32 28.03
N THR A 397 -40.41 27.00 27.88
CA THR A 397 -41.69 26.27 27.75
C THR A 397 -42.17 25.62 29.04
N GLN A 398 -41.28 25.38 30.02
CA GLN A 398 -41.61 24.65 31.25
C GLN A 398 -41.51 25.48 32.52
N THR A 399 -40.99 26.70 32.45
CA THR A 399 -40.99 27.63 33.60
C THR A 399 -42.25 28.50 33.52
N PRO A 400 -43.25 28.33 34.41
CA PRO A 400 -44.37 29.25 34.46
C PRO A 400 -43.86 30.64 34.86
N ILE A 401 -44.14 31.64 34.02
CA ILE A 401 -43.81 33.03 34.29
C ILE A 401 -44.90 33.59 35.20
N ASP A 402 -44.63 33.67 36.50
CA ASP A 402 -45.52 34.37 37.43
C ASP A 402 -45.25 35.88 37.34
N VAL A 403 -46.26 36.65 36.96
CA VAL A 403 -46.10 38.05 36.52
C VAL A 403 -45.97 39.01 37.72
N ASP A 404 -46.35 38.59 38.92
CA ASP A 404 -46.41 39.42 40.11
C ASP A 404 -45.16 39.36 41.01
N GLU A 405 -44.26 38.38 40.82
CA GLU A 405 -42.95 38.33 41.47
C GLU A 405 -41.83 38.54 40.43
N MET A 406 -41.71 39.76 39.90
CA MET A 406 -40.53 40.17 39.14
C MET A 406 -39.32 40.45 40.05
N SER A 407 -39.16 39.64 41.11
CA SER A 407 -37.98 39.63 41.97
C SER A 407 -37.06 38.50 41.52
N LEU A 408 -36.03 38.89 40.76
CA LEU A 408 -34.84 38.09 40.44
C LEU A 408 -35.17 36.70 39.89
N LEU A 409 -35.19 36.60 38.55
CA LEU A 409 -34.89 35.36 37.82
C LEU A 409 -33.94 34.51 38.66
N PRO A 410 -34.32 33.29 39.10
CA PRO A 410 -33.41 32.46 39.85
C PRO A 410 -32.22 32.21 38.95
N TYR A 411 -31.08 32.79 39.32
CA TYR A 411 -29.79 32.63 38.67
C TYR A 411 -29.33 31.19 38.91
N ASP A 412 -30.05 30.20 38.36
CA ASP A 412 -29.61 28.83 38.41
C ASP A 412 -28.54 28.64 37.33
N THR A 413 -27.36 29.18 37.60
CA THR A 413 -26.16 29.07 36.74
C THR A 413 -25.79 27.61 36.44
N ARG A 414 -26.41 26.64 37.13
CA ARG A 414 -26.33 25.21 36.85
C ARG A 414 -26.71 24.87 35.41
N TRP A 415 -27.71 25.51 34.80
CA TRP A 415 -28.07 25.20 33.41
C TRP A 415 -26.96 25.60 32.43
N ILE A 416 -26.29 26.74 32.67
CA ILE A 416 -25.13 27.20 31.88
C ILE A 416 -23.98 26.21 32.04
N ALA A 417 -23.75 25.72 33.26
CA ALA A 417 -22.72 24.72 33.53
C ALA A 417 -23.02 23.39 32.81
N VAL A 418 -24.29 22.96 32.74
CA VAL A 418 -24.71 21.75 32.01
C VAL A 418 -24.57 21.91 30.50
N VAL A 419 -24.96 23.06 29.94
CA VAL A 419 -24.77 23.37 28.51
C VAL A 419 -23.29 23.39 28.17
N MET A 420 -22.47 24.10 28.95
CA MET A 420 -21.02 24.16 28.77
C MET A 420 -20.38 22.77 28.88
N ALA A 421 -20.70 22.01 29.93
CA ALA A 421 -20.15 20.67 30.13
C ALA A 421 -20.55 19.72 29.00
N SER A 422 -21.81 19.71 28.58
CA SER A 422 -22.31 18.80 27.54
C SER A 422 -21.83 19.18 26.14
N SER A 423 -21.73 20.47 25.83
CA SER A 423 -21.25 20.96 24.53
C SER A 423 -19.74 20.82 24.36
N LEU A 424 -18.97 20.86 25.46
CA LEU A 424 -17.50 20.75 25.45
C LEU A 424 -16.98 19.33 25.71
N ALA A 425 -17.63 18.53 26.55
CA ALA A 425 -17.08 17.24 26.99
C ALA A 425 -16.83 16.27 25.84
N ILE A 426 -17.78 16.12 24.91
CA ILE A 426 -17.64 15.19 23.77
C ILE A 426 -16.52 15.67 22.82
N PRO A 427 -16.50 16.93 22.34
CA PRO A 427 -15.40 17.42 21.50
C PRO A 427 -14.03 17.36 22.17
N PHE A 428 -13.94 17.66 23.47
CA PHE A 428 -12.68 17.57 24.20
C PHE A 428 -12.22 16.14 24.42
N ALA A 429 -13.12 15.22 24.77
CA ALA A 429 -12.79 13.81 24.92
C ALA A 429 -12.27 13.22 23.60
N LEU A 430 -12.94 13.53 22.48
CA LEU A 430 -12.49 13.15 21.15
C LEU A 430 -11.12 13.77 20.81
N LEU A 431 -10.91 15.06 21.08
CA LEU A 431 -9.63 15.72 20.81
C LEU A 431 -8.48 15.12 21.65
N VAL A 432 -8.68 14.95 22.95
CA VAL A 432 -7.68 14.37 23.87
C VAL A 432 -7.33 12.96 23.44
N TRP A 433 -8.35 12.15 23.13
CA TRP A 433 -8.16 10.80 22.62
C TRP A 433 -7.37 10.77 21.31
N ARG A 434 -7.74 11.61 20.35
CA ARG A 434 -7.04 11.73 19.06
C ARG A 434 -5.59 12.16 19.23
N ARG A 435 -5.32 13.06 20.17
CA ARG A 435 -3.96 13.48 20.51
C ARG A 435 -3.16 12.35 21.16
N PHE A 436 -3.78 11.57 22.03
CA PHE A 436 -3.18 10.38 22.63
C PHE A 436 -2.88 9.29 21.58
N ALA A 437 -3.84 8.98 20.71
CA ALA A 437 -3.67 8.03 19.61
C ALA A 437 -2.61 8.52 18.59
N PHE A 438 -2.53 9.83 18.33
CA PHE A 438 -1.46 10.44 17.55
C PHE A 438 -0.10 10.16 18.19
N TRP A 439 0.06 10.43 19.49
CA TRP A 439 1.32 10.18 20.19
C TRP A 439 1.69 8.70 20.23
N ILE A 440 0.74 7.79 20.48
CA ILE A 440 0.99 6.34 20.40
C ILE A 440 1.44 5.94 19.00
N ASN A 441 0.76 6.40 17.94
CA ASN A 441 1.15 6.08 16.57
C ASN A 441 2.49 6.75 16.19
N TYR A 442 2.75 7.95 16.68
CA TYR A 442 4.01 8.68 16.47
C TYR A 442 5.17 7.93 17.14
N PHE A 443 5.04 7.56 18.41
CA PHE A 443 6.02 6.76 19.12
C PHE A 443 6.16 5.36 18.53
N TYR A 444 5.05 4.69 18.18
CA TYR A 444 5.10 3.41 17.47
C TYR A 444 5.86 3.54 16.15
N ARG A 445 5.62 4.59 15.35
CA ARG A 445 6.38 4.81 14.11
C ARG A 445 7.86 5.09 14.36
N ILE A 446 8.20 5.80 15.42
CA ILE A 446 9.60 6.08 15.81
C ILE A 446 10.30 4.81 16.32
N PHE A 447 9.62 4.00 17.12
CA PHE A 447 10.19 2.82 17.76
C PHE A 447 10.10 1.56 16.89
N ALA A 448 9.11 1.46 15.99
CA ALA A 448 8.89 0.33 15.09
C ALA A 448 9.50 0.52 13.70
N LYS A 449 9.75 1.75 13.24
CA LYS A 449 10.59 1.99 12.04
C LYS A 449 11.91 2.63 12.46
N LYS A 450 12.99 1.85 12.39
CA LYS A 450 14.34 2.41 12.32
C LYS A 450 14.35 3.39 11.14
N ARG A 451 14.66 4.67 11.37
CA ARG A 451 15.02 5.55 10.25
C ARG A 451 16.22 4.92 9.56
N HIS A 452 16.06 4.67 8.27
CA HIS A 452 17.11 4.14 7.41
C HIS A 452 18.08 5.27 7.15
N ARG A 453 19.21 5.26 7.86
CA ARG A 453 20.31 6.17 7.58
C ARG A 453 20.99 5.67 6.33
N SER A 454 21.05 6.52 5.31
CA SER A 454 21.60 6.16 4.02
C SER A 454 22.57 7.24 3.51
N ILE A 455 23.57 6.83 2.76
CA ILE A 455 24.50 7.71 2.04
C ILE A 455 24.07 7.73 0.57
N LEU A 456 24.10 8.89 -0.10
CA LEU A 456 23.75 9.00 -1.51
C LEU A 456 24.99 8.85 -2.40
N LEU A 457 24.93 8.06 -3.47
CA LEU A 457 25.93 8.02 -4.53
C LEU A 457 25.54 9.07 -5.59
N GLY A 458 26.39 10.07 -5.75
CA GLY A 458 26.18 11.21 -6.63
C GLY A 458 26.75 11.02 -8.03
N GLY A 459 26.01 11.45 -9.07
CA GLY A 459 26.45 11.46 -10.47
C GLY A 459 26.99 12.82 -10.95
N SER A 460 27.63 12.84 -12.13
CA SER A 460 28.25 14.04 -12.72
C SER A 460 27.26 15.14 -13.13
N GLU A 461 27.55 16.35 -12.66
CA GLU A 461 27.17 17.72 -13.04
C GLU A 461 25.70 18.09 -13.38
N ASP A 462 24.91 17.28 -14.10
CA ASP A 462 23.62 17.74 -14.67
C ASP A 462 22.37 16.93 -14.30
N SER A 463 22.48 15.83 -13.57
CA SER A 463 21.30 14.97 -13.34
C SER A 463 20.28 15.53 -12.36
N LEU A 464 20.67 16.47 -11.50
CA LEU A 464 19.92 16.76 -10.28
C LEU A 464 20.42 18.06 -9.60
N GLN A 465 19.79 19.20 -9.86
CA GLN A 465 19.97 20.38 -8.98
C GLN A 465 19.34 20.06 -7.60
N SER A 466 19.94 20.47 -6.48
CA SER A 466 19.39 20.27 -5.10
C SER A 466 18.97 18.84 -4.70
N TRP A 467 19.94 17.93 -4.52
CA TRP A 467 19.66 16.54 -4.09
C TRP A 467 19.01 16.51 -2.72
N PHE A 468 19.48 17.36 -1.81
CA PHE A 468 18.98 17.45 -0.46
C PHE A 468 17.58 18.05 -0.40
N ASP A 469 17.26 19.08 -1.18
CA ASP A 469 15.93 19.68 -1.14
C ASP A 469 14.85 18.77 -1.77
N ARG A 470 15.22 17.94 -2.76
CA ARG A 470 14.27 17.01 -3.42
C ARG A 470 14.06 15.69 -2.67
N TYR A 471 15.12 15.10 -2.10
CA TYR A 471 15.06 13.74 -1.55
C TYR A 471 15.01 13.68 -0.02
N ASN A 472 15.17 14.79 0.69
CA ASN A 472 14.99 14.86 2.16
C ASN A 472 13.51 14.79 2.60
N VAL A 473 12.58 14.65 1.64
CA VAL A 473 11.15 14.51 1.88
C VAL A 473 10.71 13.03 1.86
N ILE A 474 11.60 12.07 1.58
CA ILE A 474 11.23 10.65 1.51
C ILE A 474 10.86 10.13 2.92
N PRO A 475 9.60 9.73 3.17
CA PRO A 475 9.19 9.30 4.50
C PRO A 475 9.88 8.01 4.94
N GLY A 476 10.80 8.11 5.91
CA GLY A 476 11.47 6.96 6.54
C GLY A 476 12.95 6.79 6.19
N ILE A 477 13.49 7.65 5.34
CA ILE A 477 14.92 7.67 4.96
C ILE A 477 15.56 8.96 5.48
N GLU A 478 16.75 8.83 6.05
CA GLU A 478 17.58 9.94 6.49
C GLU A 478 18.87 9.90 5.65
N ILE A 479 19.01 10.85 4.71
CA ILE A 479 20.22 10.97 3.89
C ILE A 479 21.27 11.74 4.67
N LEU A 480 22.39 11.09 5.01
CA LEU A 480 23.46 11.69 5.82
C LEU A 480 24.40 12.60 5.03
N GLY A 481 24.51 12.39 3.72
CA GLY A 481 25.51 13.03 2.85
C GLY A 481 25.62 12.29 1.52
N CYS A 482 26.44 12.79 0.60
CA CYS A 482 26.73 12.14 -0.68
C CYS A 482 28.20 11.74 -0.84
N VAL A 483 28.44 10.76 -1.70
CA VAL A 483 29.75 10.26 -2.12
C VAL A 483 29.76 10.25 -3.65
N SER A 484 30.86 10.62 -4.29
CA SER A 484 30.97 10.61 -5.75
C SER A 484 32.31 10.01 -6.20
N SER A 485 32.35 9.41 -7.38
CA SER A 485 33.59 8.99 -8.03
C SER A 485 34.43 10.17 -8.54
N ASP A 486 33.80 11.30 -8.84
CA ASP A 486 34.45 12.53 -9.30
C ASP A 486 33.92 13.76 -8.56
N PRO A 487 34.41 14.02 -7.33
CA PRO A 487 34.03 15.17 -6.50
C PRO A 487 34.11 16.54 -7.21
N SER A 488 34.98 16.67 -8.22
CA SER A 488 35.21 17.94 -8.91
C SER A 488 33.99 18.38 -9.73
N LYS A 489 33.22 17.41 -10.24
CA LYS A 489 32.00 17.58 -11.06
C LYS A 489 30.71 17.69 -10.25
N VAL A 490 30.81 17.81 -8.92
CA VAL A 490 29.65 18.07 -8.06
C VAL A 490 29.40 19.58 -8.07
N SER A 491 28.16 19.97 -8.37
CA SER A 491 27.75 21.38 -8.39
C SER A 491 28.04 22.09 -7.07
N GLU A 492 28.36 23.38 -7.14
CA GLU A 492 28.78 24.17 -5.97
C GLU A 492 27.76 24.13 -4.83
N GLU A 493 26.46 24.14 -5.16
CA GLU A 493 25.35 24.04 -4.20
C GLU A 493 25.31 22.69 -3.46
N ASN A 494 25.72 21.59 -4.12
CA ASN A 494 25.70 20.25 -3.54
C ASN A 494 27.01 19.88 -2.80
N ARG A 495 28.11 20.63 -3.00
CA ARG A 495 29.42 20.35 -2.36
C ARG A 495 29.37 20.38 -0.84
N GLN A 496 28.49 21.19 -0.24
CA GLN A 496 28.31 21.26 1.21
C GLN A 496 27.85 19.93 1.84
N HIS A 497 27.33 19.00 1.04
CA HIS A 497 26.84 17.70 1.50
C HIS A 497 27.76 16.52 1.11
N LEU A 498 28.92 16.79 0.51
CA LEU A 498 29.86 15.78 0.09
C LEU A 498 30.65 15.22 1.28
N LEU A 499 30.57 13.91 1.51
CA LEU A 499 31.29 13.19 2.57
C LEU A 499 32.70 12.76 2.14
N GLY A 500 32.94 12.66 0.83
CA GLY A 500 34.21 12.27 0.24
C GLY A 500 34.04 11.58 -1.12
N ASP A 501 35.12 10.99 -1.60
CA ASP A 501 35.14 10.16 -2.80
C ASP A 501 34.71 8.71 -2.50
N LEU A 502 34.43 7.94 -3.56
CA LEU A 502 34.06 6.52 -3.42
C LEU A 502 35.17 5.70 -2.76
N SER A 503 36.44 6.08 -2.95
CA SER A 503 37.58 5.38 -2.32
C SER A 503 37.59 5.51 -0.79
N SER A 504 37.05 6.61 -0.24
CA SER A 504 36.93 6.86 1.19
C SER A 504 35.71 6.20 1.85
N MET A 505 34.95 5.38 1.13
CA MET A 505 33.66 4.86 1.60
C MET A 505 33.76 4.07 2.91
N GLU A 506 34.81 3.27 3.09
CA GLU A 506 35.02 2.51 4.34
C GLU A 506 35.17 3.44 5.55
N SER A 507 35.99 4.49 5.42
CA SER A 507 36.17 5.52 6.46
C SER A 507 34.86 6.27 6.74
N ILE A 508 34.08 6.58 5.70
CA ILE A 508 32.77 7.23 5.86
C ILE A 508 31.80 6.31 6.62
N CYS A 509 31.72 5.03 6.27
CA CYS A 509 30.86 4.06 6.95
C CYS A 509 31.25 3.89 8.42
N ASN A 510 32.54 3.84 8.72
CA ASN A 510 33.04 3.69 10.09
C ASN A 510 32.79 4.96 10.94
N ARG A 511 32.89 6.16 10.34
CA ARG A 511 32.59 7.43 11.03
C ARG A 511 31.10 7.67 11.24
N THR A 512 30.26 7.32 10.26
CA THR A 512 28.81 7.60 10.29
C THR A 512 27.97 6.47 10.88
N GLY A 513 28.53 5.25 10.95
CA GLY A 513 27.79 4.03 11.29
C GLY A 513 26.76 3.62 10.23
N CYS A 514 26.72 4.29 9.07
CA CYS A 514 25.79 4.04 8.00
C CYS A 514 26.19 2.78 7.22
N ARG A 515 25.21 1.93 6.92
CA ARG A 515 25.39 0.69 6.15
C ARG A 515 24.41 0.61 4.97
N GLU A 516 23.91 1.74 4.51
CA GLU A 516 23.02 1.82 3.35
C GLU A 516 23.53 2.87 2.36
N LEU A 517 23.64 2.50 1.09
CA LEU A 517 24.06 3.39 -0.01
C LEU A 517 22.90 3.52 -1.01
N LEU A 518 22.51 4.73 -1.37
CA LEU A 518 21.43 5.05 -2.30
C LEU A 518 22.02 5.51 -3.63
N VAL A 519 21.67 4.86 -4.73
CA VAL A 519 22.08 5.20 -6.09
C VAL A 519 20.86 5.76 -6.81
N VAL A 520 20.92 6.97 -7.36
CA VAL A 520 19.76 7.55 -8.06
C VAL A 520 19.76 7.13 -9.52
N SER A 521 18.65 6.58 -10.01
CA SER A 521 18.39 6.43 -11.45
C SER A 521 17.55 7.60 -11.93
N ASN A 522 18.11 8.49 -12.74
CA ASN A 522 17.32 9.49 -13.48
C ASN A 522 16.80 8.91 -14.81
N LEU A 523 16.05 9.70 -15.59
CA LEU A 523 15.56 9.34 -16.94
C LEU A 523 16.69 8.92 -17.90
N SER A 524 17.92 9.38 -17.68
CA SER A 524 19.10 8.93 -18.45
C SER A 524 19.74 7.65 -17.92
N GLY A 525 19.19 7.05 -16.87
CA GLY A 525 19.55 5.73 -16.36
C GLY A 525 21.02 5.60 -15.97
N TYR A 526 21.71 6.70 -15.66
CA TYR A 526 23.14 6.67 -15.40
C TYR A 526 23.40 5.91 -14.10
N ARG A 527 24.02 4.73 -14.20
CA ARG A 527 24.66 4.07 -13.06
C ARG A 527 26.11 4.47 -13.14
N GLU A 528 26.64 5.17 -12.14
CA GLU A 528 28.10 5.21 -11.99
C GLU A 528 28.59 3.75 -11.94
N PRO A 529 29.72 3.40 -12.57
CA PRO A 529 30.29 2.08 -12.40
C PRO A 529 30.76 1.91 -10.95
N PHE A 530 30.21 0.93 -10.25
CA PHE A 530 30.64 0.54 -8.91
C PHE A 530 30.62 -0.99 -8.77
N ASP A 531 31.54 -1.51 -7.97
CA ASP A 531 31.63 -2.95 -7.68
C ASP A 531 30.72 -3.31 -6.50
N ILE A 532 29.61 -4.00 -6.77
CA ILE A 532 28.67 -4.45 -5.75
C ILE A 532 29.31 -5.45 -4.78
N LYS A 533 30.20 -6.33 -5.25
CA LYS A 533 30.85 -7.31 -4.37
C LYS A 533 31.79 -6.63 -3.38
N TRP A 534 32.51 -5.60 -3.84
CA TRP A 534 33.32 -4.76 -2.96
C TRP A 534 32.45 -3.99 -1.96
N LEU A 535 31.35 -3.36 -2.39
CA LEU A 535 30.43 -2.66 -1.49
C LEU A 535 29.79 -3.61 -0.46
N ASP A 536 29.39 -4.81 -0.88
CA ASP A 536 28.87 -5.86 0.00
C ASP A 536 29.93 -6.31 1.02
N SER A 537 31.22 -6.37 0.64
CA SER A 537 32.32 -6.69 1.56
C SER A 537 32.49 -5.65 2.67
N LEU A 538 32.08 -4.40 2.44
CA LEU A 538 32.03 -3.33 3.44
C LEU A 538 30.77 -3.39 4.33
N GLY A 539 29.92 -4.40 4.12
CA GLY A 539 28.64 -4.59 4.81
C GLY A 539 27.57 -3.57 4.42
N LEU A 540 27.71 -2.92 3.26
CA LEU A 540 26.74 -1.95 2.76
C LEU A 540 25.57 -2.65 2.05
N LYS A 541 24.35 -2.17 2.30
CA LYS A 541 23.18 -2.47 1.47
C LYS A 541 23.06 -1.38 0.42
N VAL A 542 23.24 -1.73 -0.83
CA VAL A 542 23.13 -0.76 -1.94
C VAL A 542 21.70 -0.77 -2.46
N PHE A 543 21.09 0.40 -2.56
CA PHE A 543 19.72 0.60 -3.00
C PHE A 543 19.68 1.54 -4.21
N LEU A 544 18.99 1.19 -5.28
CA LEU A 544 18.66 2.05 -6.41
C LEU A 544 17.35 2.79 -6.12
N LEU A 545 17.40 4.11 -6.12
CA LEU A 545 16.26 5.00 -6.02
C LEU A 545 15.75 5.30 -7.43
N ILE A 546 14.54 4.84 -7.74
CA ILE A 546 13.85 5.09 -9.01
C ILE A 546 12.67 6.01 -8.72
N GLY A 547 12.53 7.13 -9.40
CA GLY A 547 11.34 7.98 -9.24
C GLY A 547 11.16 9.05 -10.30
N ASN A 548 9.94 9.59 -10.35
CA ASN A 548 9.58 10.71 -11.21
C ASN A 548 9.86 12.04 -10.47
N SER A 549 10.58 12.94 -11.13
CA SER A 549 11.03 14.23 -10.62
C SER A 549 9.91 15.20 -10.21
N GLN A 550 8.64 14.94 -10.57
CA GLN A 550 7.55 15.90 -10.35
C GLN A 550 6.55 15.55 -9.23
N MET A 551 6.43 14.29 -8.79
CA MET A 551 5.36 13.87 -7.87
C MET A 551 5.85 13.39 -6.49
N GLY A 552 7.17 13.30 -6.27
CA GLY A 552 7.72 12.81 -5.00
C GLY A 552 7.50 11.31 -4.76
N ASP A 553 7.13 10.56 -5.80
CA ASP A 553 6.99 9.11 -5.78
C ASP A 553 8.33 8.46 -6.10
N PHE A 554 8.84 7.65 -5.18
CA PHE A 554 10.10 6.95 -5.32
C PHE A 554 9.95 5.48 -4.91
N ALA A 555 10.60 4.59 -5.64
CA ALA A 555 10.81 3.20 -5.27
C ALA A 555 12.28 2.99 -4.92
N LEU A 556 12.55 2.27 -3.84
CA LEU A 556 13.89 1.82 -3.48
C LEU A 556 14.07 0.37 -3.86
N VAL A 557 15.19 0.05 -4.47
CA VAL A 557 15.50 -1.28 -4.98
C VAL A 557 16.82 -1.72 -4.40
N ASN A 558 16.87 -2.78 -3.60
CA ASN A 558 18.16 -3.30 -3.18
C ASN A 558 18.90 -3.94 -4.38
N LEU A 559 20.04 -3.37 -4.77
CA LEU A 559 20.81 -3.76 -5.96
C LEU A 559 21.46 -5.14 -5.84
N LYS A 560 21.63 -5.69 -4.62
CA LYS A 560 22.10 -7.06 -4.43
C LYS A 560 21.26 -8.09 -5.20
N TYR A 561 20.00 -7.78 -5.45
CA TYR A 561 19.08 -8.70 -6.13
C TYR A 561 18.99 -8.52 -7.65
N LEU A 562 19.73 -7.57 -8.21
CA LEU A 562 19.78 -7.26 -9.64
C LEU A 562 21.09 -7.64 -10.32
N HIS A 563 22.03 -8.20 -9.55
CA HIS A 563 23.42 -8.41 -9.95
C HIS A 563 23.75 -9.89 -10.12
#